data_AF-A0A167T2H6-F1
#
_entry.id   AF-A0A167T2H6-F1
#
_cell.length_a   1.000
_cell.length_b   1.000
_cell.length_c   1.000
_cell.angle_alpha   90.00
_cell.angle_beta   90.00
_cell.angle_gamma   90.00
#
_symmetry.space_group_name_H-M   'P 1'
#
loop_
_entity.id
_entity.type
_entity.pdbx_description
1 polymer ?
#
loop_
_entity_poly.entity_id
_entity_poly.type
_entity_poly.pdbx_seq_one_letter_code
_entity_poly.pdbx_strand_id
1 'polypeptide(L)'
;MAAEQKTIRTRHSNSLKSIRQKQARRRNSLRKSFEYCRECDADVFMMIRLKRNGQILFFNPCAQWPLSQEQLASHYPTPREMTWHDMATKYAGGEGVSAGEPTA
;
A
#
# COMPACT_ATOMS: atom_id res chain seq x y z
N MET A 1 -26.09 5.11 -4.09
CA MET A 1 -25.40 3.90 -3.58
C MET A 1 -24.28 4.37 -2.67
N ALA A 2 -24.41 4.26 -1.34
CA ALA A 2 -23.36 4.66 -0.41
C ALA A 2 -22.21 3.63 -0.48
N ALA A 3 -21.00 4.08 -0.78
CA ALA A 3 -19.82 3.21 -0.82
C ALA A 3 -19.45 2.81 0.62
N GLU A 4 -19.53 1.51 0.92
CA GLU A 4 -19.10 0.96 2.20
C GLU A 4 -17.62 1.29 2.45
N GLN A 5 -17.32 2.07 3.48
CA GLN A 5 -15.95 2.44 3.81
C GLN A 5 -15.22 1.23 4.40
N LYS A 6 -14.25 0.69 3.66
CA LYS A 6 -13.44 -0.46 4.10
C LYS A 6 -12.38 0.00 5.11
N THR A 7 -12.51 -0.42 6.36
CA THR A 7 -11.57 -0.08 7.43
C THR A 7 -10.34 -0.99 7.39
N ILE A 8 -9.12 -0.44 7.39
CA ILE A 8 -7.88 -1.24 7.44
C ILE A 8 -7.29 -1.20 8.85
N ARG A 9 -7.47 -2.29 9.61
CA ARG A 9 -6.86 -2.43 10.94
C ARG A 9 -5.49 -3.11 10.90
N THR A 10 -4.55 -2.60 11.69
CA THR A 10 -3.26 -3.25 11.93
C THR A 10 -3.48 -4.53 12.75
N ARG A 11 -2.82 -5.63 12.34
CA ARG A 11 -2.86 -6.90 13.08
C ARG A 11 -1.55 -7.08 13.84
N HIS A 12 -1.60 -6.81 15.14
CA HIS A 12 -0.45 -6.89 16.04
C HIS A 12 -0.31 -8.25 16.75
N SER A 13 -1.04 -9.29 16.31
CA SER A 13 -0.79 -10.65 16.83
C SER A 13 0.40 -11.30 16.12
N ASN A 14 1.15 -12.11 16.87
CA ASN A 14 2.28 -12.93 16.40
C ASN A 14 1.90 -14.41 16.21
N SER A 15 0.59 -14.71 16.16
CA SER A 15 0.12 -16.09 15.94
C SER A 15 0.55 -16.63 14.57
N LEU A 16 0.75 -17.95 14.46
CA LEU A 16 1.04 -18.61 13.18
C LEU A 16 0.00 -18.26 12.09
N LYS A 17 -1.27 -18.15 12.48
CA LYS A 17 -2.36 -17.71 11.59
C LYS A 17 -2.11 -16.31 11.04
N SER A 18 -1.72 -15.35 11.90
CA SER A 18 -1.39 -13.98 11.48
C SER A 18 -0.19 -13.94 10.53
N ILE A 19 0.83 -14.77 10.78
CA ILE A 19 2.04 -14.85 9.95
C ILE A 19 1.70 -15.38 8.56
N ARG A 20 0.95 -16.50 8.49
CA ARG A 20 0.46 -17.07 7.21
C ARG A 20 -0.41 -16.07 6.46
N GLN A 21 -1.29 -15.34 7.16
CA GLN A 21 -2.12 -14.31 6.53
C GLN A 21 -1.28 -13.16 5.96
N LYS A 22 -0.29 -12.67 6.72
CA LYS A 22 0.66 -11.64 6.25
C LYS A 22 1.45 -12.14 5.03
N GLN A 23 1.88 -13.41 5.00
CA GLN A 23 2.52 -14.04 3.85
C GLN A 23 1.60 -14.12 2.63
N ALA A 24 0.36 -14.60 2.81
CA ALA A 24 -0.62 -14.71 1.74
C ALA A 24 -0.93 -13.34 1.11
N ARG A 25 -1.09 -12.28 1.93
CA ARG A 25 -1.30 -10.91 1.43
C ARG A 25 -0.16 -10.43 0.54
N ARG A 26 1.10 -10.71 0.91
CA ARG A 26 2.27 -10.33 0.09
C ARG A 26 2.33 -11.05 -1.25
N ARG A 27 2.01 -12.35 -1.27
CA ARG A 27 1.94 -13.11 -2.54
C ARG A 27 0.80 -12.59 -3.41
N ASN A 28 -0.35 -12.32 -2.80
CA ASN A 28 -1.51 -11.82 -3.50
C ASN A 28 -1.31 -10.40 -4.03
N SER A 29 -0.56 -9.52 -3.35
CA SER A 29 -0.31 -8.16 -3.85
C SER A 29 0.51 -8.15 -5.15
N LEU A 30 1.52 -9.01 -5.26
CA LEU A 30 2.31 -9.16 -6.49
C LEU A 30 1.44 -9.71 -7.62
N ARG A 31 0.66 -10.77 -7.36
CA ARG A 31 -0.29 -11.32 -8.33
C ARG A 31 -1.31 -10.27 -8.80
N LYS A 32 -1.87 -9.49 -7.88
CA LYS A 32 -2.84 -8.43 -8.20
C LYS A 32 -2.24 -7.31 -9.03
N SER A 33 -0.96 -7.00 -8.83
CA SER A 33 -0.25 -6.02 -9.66
C SER A 33 -0.11 -6.50 -11.09
N PHE A 34 0.26 -7.78 -11.27
CA PHE A 34 0.32 -8.40 -12.59
C PHE A 34 -1.05 -8.48 -13.27
N GLU A 35 -2.10 -8.91 -12.56
CA GLU A 35 -3.48 -8.92 -13.07
C GLU A 35 -3.88 -7.51 -13.54
N TYR A 36 -3.59 -6.48 -12.74
CA TYR A 36 -3.88 -5.09 -13.09
C TYR A 36 -3.15 -4.64 -14.36
N CYS A 37 -1.86 -4.96 -14.51
CA CYS A 37 -1.13 -4.67 -15.73
C CYS A 37 -1.80 -5.28 -16.97
N ARG A 38 -2.25 -6.53 -16.85
CA ARG A 38 -2.88 -7.25 -17.96
C ARG A 38 -4.28 -6.75 -18.30
N GLU A 39 -5.06 -6.37 -17.30
CA GLU A 39 -6.47 -5.98 -17.48
C GLU A 39 -6.65 -4.50 -17.84
N CYS A 40 -5.76 -3.63 -17.35
CA CYS A 40 -5.93 -2.17 -17.43
C CYS A 40 -4.92 -1.48 -18.35
N ASP A 41 -4.07 -2.23 -19.08
CA ASP A 41 -2.99 -1.69 -19.92
C ASP A 41 -2.16 -0.62 -19.19
N ALA A 42 -1.73 -0.98 -17.98
CA ALA A 42 -1.09 -0.07 -17.05
C ALA A 42 0.20 -0.65 -16.49
N ASP A 43 1.24 0.16 -16.35
CA ASP A 43 2.48 -0.24 -15.70
C ASP A 43 2.39 -0.05 -14.19
N VAL A 44 2.65 -1.12 -13.44
CA VAL A 44 2.69 -1.09 -11.97
C VAL A 44 4.07 -1.51 -11.48
N PHE A 45 4.79 -0.57 -10.86
CA PHE A 45 5.96 -0.89 -10.08
C PHE A 45 5.58 -1.06 -8.60
N MET A 46 6.00 -2.18 -7.99
CA MET A 46 5.76 -2.42 -6.57
C MET A 46 7.03 -2.90 -5.87
N MET A 47 7.41 -2.24 -4.79
CA MET A 47 8.51 -2.64 -3.91
C MET A 47 8.01 -2.85 -2.49
N ILE A 48 8.34 -4.00 -1.89
CA ILE A 48 8.00 -4.36 -0.53
C ILE A 48 9.27 -4.63 0.24
N ARG A 49 9.62 -3.74 1.17
CA ARG A 49 10.68 -3.99 2.16
C ARG A 49 10.09 -4.55 3.44
N LEU A 50 10.50 -5.77 3.80
CA LEU A 50 10.17 -6.36 5.09
C LEU A 50 11.04 -5.72 6.18
N LYS A 51 10.45 -4.80 6.95
CA LYS A 51 11.17 -4.09 8.04
C LYS A 51 11.90 -5.03 9.01
N ARG A 52 11.34 -6.22 9.27
CA ARG A 52 11.89 -7.19 10.25
C ARG A 52 13.24 -7.78 9.87
N ASN A 53 13.54 -7.93 8.58
CA ASN A 53 14.73 -8.66 8.11
C ASN A 53 15.38 -7.98 6.89
N GLY A 54 14.97 -6.77 6.54
CA GLY A 54 15.48 -6.02 5.40
C GLY A 54 15.13 -6.59 4.02
N GLN A 55 14.54 -7.79 3.93
CA GLN A 55 14.28 -8.45 2.66
C GLN A 55 13.39 -7.59 1.76
N ILE A 56 13.85 -7.37 0.52
CA ILE A 56 13.12 -6.64 -0.50
C ILE A 56 12.53 -7.64 -1.49
N LEU A 57 11.23 -7.50 -1.76
CA LEU A 57 10.56 -8.15 -2.88
C LEU A 57 10.05 -7.04 -3.81
N PHE A 58 10.32 -7.14 -5.11
CA PHE A 58 9.82 -6.16 -6.06
C PHE A 58 9.23 -6.85 -7.29
N PHE A 59 8.27 -6.17 -7.91
CA PHE A 59 7.70 -6.51 -9.20
C PHE A 59 7.95 -5.34 -10.15
N ASN A 60 8.50 -5.66 -11.31
CA ASN A 60 8.74 -4.70 -12.37
C ASN A 60 8.34 -5.32 -13.72
N PRO A 61 7.28 -4.84 -14.39
CA PRO A 61 6.86 -5.37 -15.68
C PRO A 61 7.81 -4.96 -16.82
N CYS A 62 8.53 -3.83 -16.68
CA CYS A 62 9.45 -3.33 -17.70
C CYS A 62 10.63 -2.58 -17.05
N ALA A 63 11.87 -2.80 -17.54
CA ALA A 63 13.09 -2.30 -16.91
C ALA A 63 13.20 -0.78 -16.70
N GLN A 64 12.30 0.02 -17.27
CA GLN A 64 12.29 1.48 -17.21
C GLN A 64 11.57 2.07 -15.98
N TRP A 65 10.84 1.24 -15.22
CA TRP A 65 10.11 1.69 -14.03
C TRP A 65 10.88 1.40 -12.73
N PRO A 66 10.79 2.28 -11.70
CA PRO A 66 10.02 3.53 -11.66
C PRO A 66 10.77 4.69 -12.33
N LEU A 67 10.01 5.71 -12.78
CA LEU A 67 10.58 6.97 -13.26
C LEU A 67 11.35 7.68 -12.15
N SER A 68 12.45 8.34 -12.51
CA SER A 68 13.19 9.23 -11.61
C SER A 68 12.36 10.48 -11.27
N GLN A 69 12.76 11.21 -10.22
CA GLN A 69 12.11 12.46 -9.85
C GLN A 69 12.17 13.52 -10.97
N GLU A 70 13.27 13.57 -11.71
CA GLU A 70 13.44 14.46 -12.86
C GLU A 70 12.50 14.08 -14.02
N GLN A 71 12.37 12.77 -14.28
CA GLN A 71 11.42 12.25 -15.28
C GLN A 71 9.97 12.54 -14.89
N LEU A 72 9.62 12.45 -13.61
CA LEU A 72 8.30 12.81 -13.11
C LEU A 72 8.02 14.32 -13.23
N ALA A 73 8.99 15.17 -12.89
CA ALA A 73 8.83 16.62 -12.96
C ALA A 73 8.61 17.15 -14.38
N SER A 74 9.12 16.42 -15.39
CA SER A 74 8.98 16.76 -16.81
C SER A 74 7.83 16.02 -17.52
N HIS A 75 7.10 15.15 -16.82
CA HIS A 75 6.06 14.32 -17.43
C HIS A 75 4.75 15.08 -17.66
N TYR A 76 4.08 14.77 -18.77
CA TYR A 76 2.72 15.23 -19.06
C TYR A 76 1.79 14.02 -19.29
N PRO A 77 0.60 13.98 -18.67
CA PRO A 77 0.04 14.97 -17.73
C PRO A 77 0.82 15.03 -16.41
N THR A 78 0.71 16.16 -15.71
CA THR A 78 1.42 16.38 -14.43
C THR A 78 1.14 15.22 -13.47
N PRO A 79 2.17 14.47 -13.04
CA PRO A 79 1.98 13.35 -12.14
C PRO A 79 1.35 13.78 -10.82
N ARG A 80 0.47 12.94 -10.29
CA ARG A 80 -0.15 13.14 -8.98
C ARG A 80 0.50 12.21 -7.96
N GLU A 81 1.14 12.80 -6.95
CA GLU A 81 1.58 12.06 -5.78
C GLU A 81 0.38 11.72 -4.88
N MET A 82 0.33 10.49 -4.38
CA MET A 82 -0.63 10.07 -3.37
C MET A 82 0.13 9.75 -2.09
N THR A 83 -0.06 10.58 -1.06
CA THR A 83 0.67 10.45 0.19
C THR A 83 0.06 9.37 1.09
N TRP A 84 0.81 8.97 2.13
CA TRP A 84 0.26 8.13 3.20
C TRP A 84 -0.99 8.76 3.83
N HIS A 85 -1.00 10.08 4.05
CA HIS A 85 -2.13 10.78 4.67
C HIS A 85 -3.39 10.72 3.78
N ASP A 86 -3.25 10.86 2.47
CA ASP A 86 -4.37 10.74 1.53
C ASP A 86 -5.00 9.35 1.61
N MET A 87 -4.16 8.31 1.65
CA MET A 87 -4.60 6.93 1.75
C MET A 87 -5.17 6.60 3.14
N ALA A 88 -4.54 7.07 4.21
CA ALA A 88 -5.00 6.86 5.57
C ALA A 88 -6.38 7.50 5.76
N THR A 89 -6.56 8.75 5.35
CA THR A 89 -7.84 9.47 5.42
C THR A 89 -8.95 8.70 4.69
N LYS A 90 -8.66 8.18 3.51
CA LYS A 90 -9.61 7.36 2.73
C LYS A 90 -10.05 6.08 3.45
N TYR A 91 -9.21 5.51 4.32
CA TYR A 91 -9.43 4.22 4.99
C TYR A 91 -9.52 4.31 6.53
N ALA A 92 -9.61 5.53 7.09
CA ALA A 92 -9.53 5.84 8.53
C ALA A 92 -10.79 5.48 9.36
N GLY A 93 -11.80 4.81 8.78
CA GLY A 93 -12.97 4.40 9.55
C GLY A 93 -12.57 3.46 10.70
N GLY A 94 -12.71 3.89 11.95
CA GLY A 94 -12.65 3.01 13.12
C GLY A 94 -11.63 3.35 14.21
N GLU A 95 -11.19 4.60 14.35
CA GLU A 95 -10.71 5.08 15.66
C GLU A 95 -11.92 5.51 16.49
N GLY A 96 -12.22 4.73 17.52
CA GLY A 96 -13.10 5.16 18.59
C GLY A 96 -12.39 6.25 19.37
N VAL A 97 -13.03 7.42 19.45
CA VAL A 97 -12.80 8.38 20.53
C VAL A 97 -13.11 7.68 21.86
N SER A 98 -12.15 7.64 22.79
CA SER A 98 -12.39 8.08 24.17
C SER A 98 -11.12 8.18 25.03
N ALA A 99 -10.97 9.38 25.58
CA ALA A 99 -10.54 9.74 26.93
C ALA A 99 -9.12 9.42 27.43
N GLY A 100 -8.42 10.48 27.85
CA GLY A 100 -7.34 10.41 28.82
C GLY A 100 -6.32 11.53 28.71
N GLU A 101 -6.72 12.79 28.87
CA GLU A 101 -5.79 13.87 29.21
C GLU A 101 -5.53 13.79 30.74
N PRO A 102 -4.29 13.62 31.22
CA PRO A 102 -3.96 13.85 32.61
C PRO A 102 -3.32 15.23 32.74
N THR A 103 -4.04 16.13 33.40
CA THR A 103 -3.47 17.29 34.09
C THR A 103 -2.43 16.84 35.12
N ALA A 104 -1.27 17.50 35.11
CA ALA A 104 -0.51 17.85 36.30
C ALA A 104 0.15 19.21 36.05
#